data_AF-A0A7S1FDB9-F1
#
_entry.id   AF-A0A7S1FDB9-F1
#
_cell.length_a   1.000
_cell.length_b   1.000
_cell.length_c   1.000
_cell.angle_alpha   90.00
_cell.angle_beta   90.00
_cell.angle_gamma   90.00
#
_symmetry.space_group_name_H-M   'P 1'
#
loop_
_entity.id
_entity.type
_entity.pdbx_description
1 polymer ?
#
loop_
_entity_poly.entity_id
_entity_poly.type
_entity_poly.pdbx_seq_one_letter_code
_entity_poly.pdbx_strand_id
1 'polypeptide(L)'
;WLKNRTRSLRRQVLSFLQVMADASGNKPTLLMPILFFVIGTLFGALVTIAVAYPVLKSEWDCDCDDGESFSSVAVTNAPTVAVAVGATNAPTVAAVVATNAPTVAPTATSSTDLLCENAQPQSPKDVSDDFVGLLLARSSNLDVSADHNLVLANVHYHLGAEHRSSGEYDYSKMEDLSFDAAVTDEYGYYCDNTDGYVNDSTADNFQAYSWEYCSNTEVGQTYEMHYVYSSGTANENGIVAGLGGAFAVHNNPTVTVRAQVYYIVNEDSADAEDFGFSGWNTALISDAVAYTGSTTGRSYDNDVCSPYQVTWHVDRHCQRVSAKSFDAMCMEMKNLNMDDDTEPHTTRDLVSASYSSSVQKTLTTEEIGYDP
;
A
#
# COMPACT_ATOMS: atom_id res chain seq x y z
N TRP A 1 14.50 -12.00 -39.44
CA TRP A 1 14.27 -11.85 -37.99
C TRP A 1 14.85 -13.03 -37.18
N LEU A 2 14.40 -14.27 -37.39
CA LEU A 2 14.89 -15.47 -36.66
C LEU A 2 16.43 -15.73 -36.76
N LYS A 3 17.01 -15.45 -37.92
CA LYS A 3 18.46 -15.64 -38.22
C LYS A 3 19.39 -14.66 -37.50
N ASN A 4 18.85 -13.50 -37.09
CA ASN A 4 19.61 -12.49 -36.35
C ASN A 4 19.59 -12.76 -34.83
N ARG A 5 18.47 -13.29 -34.30
CA ARG A 5 18.38 -13.74 -32.90
C ARG A 5 19.26 -14.95 -32.61
N THR A 6 19.36 -15.91 -33.53
CA THR A 6 20.26 -17.08 -33.36
C THR A 6 21.74 -16.69 -33.35
N ARG A 7 22.13 -15.64 -34.09
CA ARG A 7 23.51 -15.10 -34.04
C ARG A 7 23.80 -14.36 -32.72
N SER A 8 22.82 -13.65 -32.17
CA SER A 8 22.95 -12.98 -30.87
C SER A 8 23.08 -13.99 -29.73
N LEU A 9 22.20 -15.00 -29.71
CA LEU A 9 22.22 -16.06 -28.71
C LEU A 9 23.54 -16.85 -28.74
N ARG A 10 24.06 -17.15 -29.94
CA ARG A 10 25.37 -17.81 -30.10
C ARG A 10 26.51 -16.97 -29.54
N ARG A 11 26.48 -15.64 -29.68
CA ARG A 11 27.50 -14.75 -29.10
C ARG A 11 27.41 -14.69 -27.58
N GLN A 12 26.20 -14.64 -27.03
CA GLN A 12 25.98 -14.63 -25.58
C GLN A 12 26.44 -15.95 -24.94
N VAL A 13 26.13 -17.10 -25.55
CA VAL A 13 26.59 -18.41 -25.07
C VAL A 13 28.11 -18.54 -25.14
N LEU A 14 28.74 -18.06 -26.22
CA LEU A 14 30.20 -18.07 -26.33
C LEU A 14 30.86 -17.14 -25.31
N SER A 15 30.29 -15.97 -25.05
CA SER A 15 30.78 -15.04 -24.02
C SER A 15 30.65 -15.63 -22.62
N PHE A 16 29.55 -16.32 -22.33
CA PHE A 16 29.33 -16.98 -21.05
C PHE A 16 30.31 -18.16 -20.85
N LEU A 17 30.55 -18.96 -21.89
CA LEU A 17 31.55 -20.03 -21.85
C LEU A 17 32.97 -19.51 -21.62
N GLN A 18 33.30 -18.34 -22.17
CA GLN A 18 34.60 -17.68 -21.97
C GLN A 18 34.77 -17.23 -20.51
N VAL A 19 33.75 -16.56 -19.93
CA VAL A 19 33.74 -16.14 -18.52
C VAL A 19 33.88 -17.34 -17.57
N MET A 20 33.24 -18.45 -17.89
CA MET A 20 33.31 -19.68 -17.08
C MET A 20 34.67 -20.39 -17.21
N ALA A 21 35.32 -20.32 -18.38
CA ALA A 21 36.68 -20.82 -18.56
C ALA A 21 37.69 -20.00 -17.73
N ASP A 22 37.53 -18.68 -17.70
CA ASP A 22 38.38 -17.77 -16.91
C ASP A 22 38.16 -17.95 -15.40
N ALA A 23 36.91 -18.12 -14.95
CA ALA A 23 36.57 -18.33 -13.53
C ALA A 23 37.05 -19.68 -12.97
N SER A 24 37.20 -20.71 -13.81
CA SER A 24 37.63 -22.06 -13.38
C SER A 24 39.16 -22.25 -13.35
N GLY A 25 39.93 -21.21 -13.68
CA GLY A 25 41.40 -21.26 -13.63
C GLY A 25 42.02 -22.37 -14.48
N ASN A 26 41.33 -22.77 -15.56
CA ASN A 26 41.74 -23.84 -16.49
C ASN A 26 41.94 -25.23 -15.84
N LYS A 27 41.28 -25.52 -14.71
CA LYS A 27 41.34 -26.83 -14.04
C LYS A 27 40.20 -27.74 -14.55
N PRO A 28 40.50 -28.87 -15.22
CA PRO A 28 39.48 -29.71 -15.88
C PRO A 28 38.51 -30.41 -14.92
N THR A 29 38.78 -30.41 -13.61
CA THR A 29 37.98 -31.10 -12.59
C THR A 29 36.71 -30.35 -12.14
N LEU A 30 36.58 -29.05 -12.45
CA LEU A 30 35.37 -28.26 -12.11
C LEU A 30 34.40 -28.04 -13.29
N LEU A 31 34.86 -28.27 -14.53
CA LEU A 31 34.07 -28.01 -15.75
C LEU A 31 32.93 -29.02 -15.95
N MET A 32 33.13 -30.27 -15.52
CA MET A 32 32.14 -31.34 -15.69
C MET A 32 30.83 -31.11 -14.90
N PRO A 33 30.84 -30.84 -13.58
CA PRO A 33 29.60 -30.64 -12.82
C PRO A 33 28.81 -29.40 -13.27
N ILE A 34 29.50 -28.34 -13.68
CA ILE A 34 28.88 -27.12 -14.20
C ILE A 34 28.19 -27.40 -15.55
N LEU A 35 28.82 -28.18 -16.43
CA LEU A 35 28.22 -28.57 -17.70
C LEU A 35 26.97 -29.43 -17.50
N PHE A 36 26.97 -30.36 -16.52
CA PHE A 36 25.78 -31.14 -16.18
C PHE A 36 24.65 -30.26 -15.62
N PHE A 37 24.96 -29.23 -14.83
CA PHE A 37 23.96 -28.31 -14.29
C PHE A 37 23.33 -27.44 -15.40
N VAL A 38 24.13 -26.95 -16.35
CA VAL A 38 23.64 -26.16 -17.50
C VAL A 38 22.82 -27.03 -18.46
N ILE A 39 23.26 -28.25 -18.75
CA ILE A 39 22.48 -29.19 -19.57
C ILE A 39 21.17 -29.57 -18.86
N GLY A 40 21.21 -29.80 -17.55
CA GLY A 40 20.03 -30.13 -16.74
C GLY A 40 18.98 -29.01 -16.72
N THR A 41 19.41 -27.76 -16.55
CA THR A 41 18.53 -26.59 -16.57
C THR A 41 17.94 -26.33 -17.95
N LEU A 42 18.72 -26.48 -19.03
CA LEU A 42 18.21 -26.37 -20.41
C LEU A 42 17.22 -27.49 -20.75
N PHE A 43 17.47 -28.72 -20.30
CA PHE A 43 16.56 -29.84 -20.51
C PHE A 43 15.27 -29.66 -19.70
N GLY A 44 15.36 -29.18 -18.46
CA GLY A 44 14.21 -28.81 -17.63
C GLY A 44 13.34 -27.76 -18.29
N ALA A 45 13.94 -26.66 -18.79
CA ALA A 45 13.20 -25.61 -19.49
C ALA A 45 12.50 -26.13 -20.77
N LEU A 46 13.15 -27.01 -21.54
CA LEU A 46 12.55 -27.62 -22.73
C LEU A 46 11.35 -28.52 -22.38
N VAL A 47 11.44 -29.28 -21.29
CA VAL A 47 10.33 -30.12 -20.80
C VAL A 47 9.17 -29.25 -20.32
N THR A 48 9.44 -28.21 -19.54
CA THR A 48 8.39 -27.28 -19.07
C THR A 48 7.68 -26.59 -20.23
N ILE A 49 8.43 -26.14 -21.25
CA ILE A 49 7.84 -25.56 -22.46
C ILE A 49 7.03 -26.60 -23.24
N ALA A 50 7.53 -27.83 -23.39
CA ALA A 50 6.80 -28.89 -24.09
C ALA A 50 5.49 -29.29 -23.39
N VAL A 51 5.43 -29.19 -22.07
CA VAL A 51 4.23 -29.48 -21.25
C VAL A 51 3.26 -28.30 -21.21
N ALA A 52 3.76 -27.07 -21.12
CA ALA A 52 2.92 -25.87 -21.03
C ALA A 52 2.39 -25.41 -22.41
N TYR A 53 3.14 -25.64 -23.48
CA TYR A 53 2.80 -25.17 -24.83
C TYR A 53 1.45 -25.69 -25.36
N PRO A 54 1.05 -26.96 -25.18
CA PRO A 54 -0.27 -27.44 -25.61
C PRO A 54 -1.43 -26.77 -24.86
N VAL A 55 -1.25 -26.45 -23.57
CA VAL A 55 -2.27 -25.81 -22.72
C VAL A 55 -2.44 -24.34 -23.12
N LEU A 56 -1.32 -23.62 -23.25
CA LEU A 56 -1.31 -22.22 -23.70
C LEU A 56 -1.83 -22.08 -25.15
N LYS A 57 -1.56 -23.08 -25.99
CA LYS A 57 -2.08 -23.10 -27.37
C LYS A 57 -3.59 -23.30 -27.42
N SER A 58 -4.18 -24.12 -26.53
CA SER A 58 -5.64 -24.28 -26.48
C SER A 58 -6.37 -23.02 -25.99
N GLU A 59 -5.72 -22.19 -25.17
CA GLU A 59 -6.29 -20.90 -24.75
C GLU A 59 -6.20 -19.83 -25.84
N TRP A 60 -5.16 -19.89 -26.69
CA TRP A 60 -4.98 -18.93 -27.80
C TRP A 60 -5.81 -19.23 -29.06
N ASP A 61 -6.08 -20.51 -29.36
CA ASP A 61 -6.81 -20.92 -30.58
C ASP A 61 -8.35 -20.84 -30.41
N CYS A 62 -8.87 -20.37 -29.26
CA CYS A 62 -10.31 -20.33 -28.96
C CYS A 62 -11.01 -18.97 -29.10
N ASP A 63 -10.37 -17.91 -29.61
CA ASP A 63 -11.06 -16.62 -29.77
C ASP A 63 -10.65 -15.90 -31.06
N CYS A 64 -11.32 -16.21 -32.17
CA CYS A 64 -11.38 -15.41 -33.40
C CYS A 64 -12.68 -15.73 -34.16
N ASP A 65 -13.51 -14.70 -34.33
CA ASP A 65 -14.83 -14.62 -34.99
C ASP A 65 -15.94 -15.41 -34.26
N ASP A 66 -17.09 -14.84 -33.91
CA ASP A 66 -17.91 -13.84 -34.60
C ASP A 66 -18.86 -13.13 -33.60
N GLY A 67 -19.05 -11.82 -33.81
CA GLY A 67 -19.93 -11.02 -32.96
C GLY A 67 -21.38 -11.42 -33.08
N GLU A 68 -22.03 -11.72 -31.96
CA GLU A 68 -23.46 -11.47 -31.72
C GLU A 68 -23.72 -11.21 -30.23
N SER A 69 -24.60 -10.25 -29.99
CA SER A 69 -25.14 -9.88 -28.69
C SER A 69 -25.87 -11.03 -28.01
N PHE A 70 -25.48 -11.37 -26.78
CA PHE A 70 -26.32 -12.16 -25.86
C PHE A 70 -26.26 -11.48 -24.48
N SER A 71 -27.28 -10.70 -24.14
CA SER A 71 -28.51 -11.12 -23.45
C SER A 71 -28.26 -11.65 -22.05
N SER A 72 -28.72 -10.87 -21.09
CA SER A 72 -28.70 -11.10 -19.65
C SER A 72 -29.29 -12.46 -19.27
N VAL A 73 -28.48 -13.32 -18.66
CA VAL A 73 -28.98 -14.50 -17.94
C VAL A 73 -29.42 -14.04 -16.54
N ALA A 74 -30.74 -13.94 -16.39
CA ALA A 74 -31.40 -13.73 -15.12
C ALA A 74 -31.29 -14.99 -14.25
N VAL A 75 -30.79 -14.83 -13.03
CA VAL A 75 -31.02 -15.75 -11.91
C VAL A 75 -31.66 -14.93 -10.81
N THR A 76 -32.95 -15.16 -10.54
CA THR A 76 -33.48 -15.24 -9.17
C THR A 76 -34.91 -15.78 -9.20
N ASN A 77 -35.09 -16.96 -8.62
CA ASN A 77 -36.37 -17.38 -8.05
C ASN A 77 -36.63 -16.53 -6.79
N ALA A 78 -37.76 -15.81 -6.76
CA ALA A 78 -38.36 -15.32 -5.53
C ALA A 78 -39.90 -15.34 -5.69
N PRO A 79 -40.66 -15.81 -4.68
CA PRO A 79 -42.09 -16.03 -4.80
C PRO A 79 -42.89 -14.73 -4.70
N THR A 80 -43.91 -14.65 -5.54
CA THR A 80 -44.95 -13.64 -5.60
C THR A 80 -45.85 -13.68 -4.35
N VAL A 81 -46.00 -12.54 -3.67
CA VAL A 81 -47.11 -12.30 -2.73
C VAL A 81 -48.02 -11.24 -3.35
N ALA A 82 -49.29 -11.59 -3.48
CA ALA A 82 -50.32 -10.82 -4.14
C ALA A 82 -50.68 -9.52 -3.38
N VAL A 83 -50.96 -8.48 -4.16
CA VAL A 83 -51.55 -7.21 -3.71
C VAL A 83 -53.06 -7.38 -3.59
N ALA A 84 -53.62 -7.01 -2.43
CA ALA A 84 -55.05 -6.75 -2.26
C ALA A 84 -55.25 -5.29 -1.82
N VAL A 85 -56.12 -4.60 -2.55
CA VAL A 85 -56.53 -3.19 -2.40
C VAL A 85 -57.58 -3.06 -1.29
N GLY A 86 -57.51 -2.01 -0.46
CA GLY A 86 -58.59 -1.69 0.49
C GLY A 86 -58.35 -0.54 1.47
N ALA A 87 -58.55 0.68 0.99
CA ALA A 87 -59.06 1.89 1.64
C ALA A 87 -59.14 2.06 3.20
N THR A 88 -58.60 3.21 3.65
CA THR A 88 -59.16 4.23 4.57
C THR A 88 -59.03 4.13 6.11
N ASN A 89 -58.56 5.27 6.66
CA ASN A 89 -58.78 5.89 7.98
C ASN A 89 -57.74 5.68 9.10
N ALA A 90 -57.09 6.80 9.47
CA ALA A 90 -56.46 7.04 10.77
C ALA A 90 -57.41 7.87 11.66
N PRO A 91 -57.09 8.15 12.94
CA PRO A 91 -56.53 7.32 14.01
C PRO A 91 -57.45 7.34 15.25
N THR A 92 -57.11 6.60 16.32
CA THR A 92 -57.09 7.04 17.75
C THR A 92 -57.36 5.92 18.78
N VAL A 93 -56.62 6.04 19.89
CA VAL A 93 -56.79 5.49 21.26
C VAL A 93 -56.60 3.99 21.50
N ALA A 94 -55.53 3.63 22.22
CA ALA A 94 -55.58 3.26 23.64
C ALA A 94 -54.32 2.49 24.05
N ALA A 95 -53.72 2.91 25.17
CA ALA A 95 -52.65 2.22 25.84
C ALA A 95 -53.12 0.87 26.39
N VAL A 96 -52.34 -0.19 26.14
CA VAL A 96 -52.39 -1.44 26.90
C VAL A 96 -50.96 -1.83 27.25
N VAL A 97 -50.65 -1.71 28.53
CA VAL A 97 -49.48 -2.33 29.16
C VAL A 97 -49.78 -3.82 29.27
N ALA A 98 -48.98 -4.66 28.61
CA ALA A 98 -48.95 -6.10 28.85
C ALA A 98 -47.51 -6.62 28.69
N THR A 99 -46.96 -6.91 29.86
CA THR A 99 -45.77 -7.67 30.25
C THR A 99 -45.38 -8.89 29.39
N ASN A 100 -44.06 -9.10 29.32
CA ASN A 100 -43.31 -10.34 29.06
C ASN A 100 -43.13 -10.78 27.59
N ALA A 101 -42.14 -10.16 26.92
CA ALA A 101 -41.41 -10.80 25.82
C ALA A 101 -40.09 -11.37 26.36
N PRO A 102 -39.68 -12.60 26.01
CA PRO A 102 -38.35 -13.07 26.34
C PRO A 102 -37.34 -12.20 25.57
N THR A 103 -36.46 -11.54 26.32
CA THR A 103 -35.26 -10.90 25.79
C THR A 103 -34.33 -11.98 25.25
N VAL A 104 -34.52 -12.36 24.00
CA VAL A 104 -33.38 -12.82 23.19
C VAL A 104 -32.64 -11.54 22.83
N ALA A 105 -31.70 -11.17 23.70
CA ALA A 105 -30.62 -10.29 23.28
C ALA A 105 -30.05 -10.89 21.99
N PRO A 106 -29.86 -10.13 20.90
CA PRO A 106 -29.02 -10.60 19.83
C PRO A 106 -27.67 -10.84 20.49
N THR A 107 -27.33 -12.12 20.67
CA THR A 107 -26.00 -12.56 21.09
C THR A 107 -25.05 -11.81 20.18
N ALA A 108 -24.19 -10.99 20.76
CA ALA A 108 -23.12 -10.32 20.06
C ALA A 108 -22.49 -11.33 19.12
N THR A 109 -22.62 -11.09 17.81
CA THR A 109 -21.80 -11.78 16.83
C THR A 109 -20.37 -11.42 17.21
N SER A 110 -19.67 -12.38 17.81
CA SER A 110 -18.21 -12.40 17.83
C SER A 110 -17.79 -12.07 16.41
N SER A 111 -17.21 -10.89 16.20
CA SER A 111 -16.45 -10.61 15.00
C SER A 111 -15.30 -11.61 15.06
N THR A 112 -15.42 -12.69 14.30
CA THR A 112 -14.30 -13.59 14.11
C THR A 112 -13.23 -12.78 13.40
N ASP A 113 -12.10 -12.58 14.08
CA ASP A 113 -10.92 -11.94 13.50
C ASP A 113 -10.63 -12.54 12.12
N LEU A 114 -10.35 -11.68 11.14
CA LEU A 114 -10.05 -12.12 9.79
C LEU A 114 -8.62 -12.65 9.77
N LEU A 115 -8.47 -13.98 9.69
CA LEU A 115 -7.15 -14.58 9.54
C LEU A 115 -6.52 -14.19 8.20
N CYS A 116 -5.22 -13.91 8.21
CA CYS A 116 -4.47 -13.45 7.04
C CYS A 116 -4.49 -14.42 5.85
N GLU A 117 -4.57 -15.72 6.09
CA GLU A 117 -4.75 -16.74 5.04
C GLU A 117 -6.05 -16.57 4.23
N ASN A 118 -7.06 -15.88 4.79
CA ASN A 118 -8.36 -15.65 4.18
C ASN A 118 -8.53 -14.21 3.64
N ALA A 119 -7.56 -13.33 3.90
CA ALA A 119 -7.62 -11.91 3.59
C ALA A 119 -7.20 -11.58 2.13
N GLN A 120 -7.41 -10.32 1.73
CA GLN A 120 -6.72 -9.72 0.57
C GLN A 120 -5.26 -9.38 0.94
N PRO A 121 -4.40 -9.02 -0.03
CA PRO A 121 -3.10 -8.42 0.27
C PRO A 121 -3.17 -7.32 1.33
N GLN A 122 -2.13 -7.22 2.14
CA GLN A 122 -2.10 -6.36 3.32
C GLN A 122 -0.99 -5.32 3.25
N SER A 123 -1.06 -4.34 4.16
CA SER A 123 -0.10 -3.23 4.32
C SER A 123 0.20 -2.98 5.79
N PRO A 124 1.40 -2.48 6.15
CA PRO A 124 2.43 -2.02 5.22
C PRO A 124 3.33 -3.17 4.74
N LYS A 125 3.96 -2.99 3.57
CA LYS A 125 4.90 -3.95 2.98
C LYS A 125 6.23 -3.28 2.61
N ASP A 126 7.23 -4.09 2.35
CA ASP A 126 8.46 -3.64 1.70
C ASP A 126 8.16 -3.28 0.23
N VAL A 127 8.53 -2.07 -0.18
CA VAL A 127 8.32 -1.51 -1.53
C VAL A 127 9.62 -1.42 -2.35
N SER A 128 10.71 -2.02 -1.85
CA SER A 128 12.00 -2.11 -2.55
C SER A 128 11.86 -2.77 -3.93
N ASP A 129 12.74 -2.41 -4.86
CA ASP A 129 12.77 -2.97 -6.23
C ASP A 129 12.89 -4.50 -6.28
N ASP A 130 13.62 -5.08 -5.32
CA ASP A 130 13.90 -6.52 -5.25
C ASP A 130 12.91 -7.30 -4.38
N PHE A 131 11.99 -6.61 -3.69
CA PHE A 131 10.97 -7.25 -2.88
C PHE A 131 9.77 -7.68 -3.73
N VAL A 132 9.35 -8.93 -3.57
CA VAL A 132 8.18 -9.49 -4.26
C VAL A 132 7.27 -10.16 -3.24
N GLY A 133 6.04 -9.65 -3.12
CA GLY A 133 4.98 -10.31 -2.36
C GLY A 133 4.50 -11.57 -3.07
N LEU A 134 3.81 -12.45 -2.34
CA LEU A 134 3.38 -13.76 -2.82
C LEU A 134 1.87 -13.87 -2.95
N LEU A 135 1.11 -12.89 -2.43
CA LEU A 135 -0.35 -12.92 -2.47
C LEU A 135 -0.88 -12.13 -3.66
N LEU A 136 -1.52 -12.82 -4.60
CA LEU A 136 -2.23 -12.18 -5.69
C LEU A 136 -3.57 -11.64 -5.19
N ALA A 137 -3.84 -10.36 -5.43
CA ALA A 137 -5.15 -9.77 -5.16
C ALA A 137 -6.24 -10.49 -5.97
N ARG A 138 -7.44 -10.65 -5.38
CA ARG A 138 -8.58 -11.28 -6.08
C ARG A 138 -9.09 -10.42 -7.24
N SER A 139 -8.86 -9.11 -7.19
CA SER A 139 -9.01 -8.22 -8.34
C SER A 139 -7.66 -8.05 -9.02
N SER A 140 -7.58 -8.39 -10.31
CA SER A 140 -6.35 -8.32 -11.11
C SER A 140 -5.97 -6.90 -11.54
N ASN A 141 -6.89 -5.94 -11.43
CA ASN A 141 -6.67 -4.58 -11.88
C ASN A 141 -6.29 -3.73 -10.66
N LEU A 142 -4.99 -3.50 -10.50
CA LEU A 142 -4.51 -2.40 -9.67
C LEU A 142 -4.95 -1.11 -10.35
N ASP A 143 -6.01 -0.52 -9.81
CA ASP A 143 -6.60 0.69 -10.38
C ASP A 143 -5.88 1.91 -9.84
N VAL A 144 -4.98 2.45 -10.67
CA VAL A 144 -4.25 3.71 -10.43
C VAL A 144 -4.85 4.86 -11.25
N SER A 145 -6.04 4.66 -11.82
CA SER A 145 -6.65 5.62 -12.73
C SER A 145 -7.19 6.84 -12.00
N ALA A 146 -7.34 7.90 -12.78
CA ALA A 146 -7.85 9.17 -12.30
C ALA A 146 -9.38 9.21 -12.10
N ASP A 147 -10.10 8.18 -12.52
CA ASP A 147 -11.54 8.33 -12.79
C ASP A 147 -12.44 8.01 -11.57
N HIS A 148 -11.87 7.93 -10.36
CA HIS A 148 -12.63 7.50 -9.18
C HIS A 148 -13.40 8.61 -8.47
N ASN A 149 -13.15 9.89 -8.78
CA ASN A 149 -13.70 11.04 -8.05
C ASN A 149 -13.58 10.83 -6.53
N LEU A 150 -12.38 10.47 -6.07
CA LEU A 150 -12.17 10.29 -4.63
C LEU A 150 -12.09 11.67 -3.97
N VAL A 151 -12.45 11.73 -2.70
CA VAL A 151 -12.37 12.98 -1.94
C VAL A 151 -11.46 12.75 -0.76
N LEU A 152 -10.54 13.69 -0.52
CA LEU A 152 -9.66 13.68 0.63
C LEU A 152 -10.50 13.55 1.91
N ALA A 153 -10.28 12.44 2.60
CA ALA A 153 -11.01 12.02 3.79
C ALA A 153 -10.23 12.37 5.06
N ASN A 154 -8.90 12.34 4.98
CA ASN A 154 -8.01 12.52 6.10
C ASN A 154 -6.57 12.76 5.63
N VAL A 155 -5.82 13.52 6.41
CA VAL A 155 -4.36 13.64 6.34
C VAL A 155 -3.83 13.30 7.73
N HIS A 156 -2.92 12.35 7.83
CA HIS A 156 -2.25 12.00 9.09
C HIS A 156 -0.83 11.55 8.81
N TYR A 157 -0.07 11.30 9.87
CA TYR A 157 1.31 10.87 9.75
C TYR A 157 1.68 9.86 10.83
N HIS A 158 2.69 9.06 10.56
CA HIS A 158 3.23 8.08 11.49
C HIS A 158 4.67 8.40 11.87
N LEU A 159 5.09 8.06 13.08
CA LEU A 159 6.49 8.12 13.50
C LEU A 159 7.25 6.92 12.93
N GLY A 160 8.27 7.18 12.11
CA GLY A 160 8.90 6.18 11.25
C GLY A 160 8.04 5.87 10.02
N ALA A 161 8.69 5.41 8.95
CA ALA A 161 7.98 4.88 7.80
C ALA A 161 7.34 3.53 8.14
N GLU A 162 6.05 3.40 7.82
CA GLU A 162 5.33 2.13 7.89
C GLU A 162 5.84 1.18 6.81
N HIS A 163 6.10 1.72 5.61
CA HIS A 163 6.71 0.98 4.52
C HIS A 163 8.24 0.90 4.68
N ARG A 164 8.86 -0.07 3.99
CA ARG A 164 10.31 -0.18 3.86
C ARG A 164 10.75 0.05 2.42
N SER A 165 11.81 0.82 2.20
CA SER A 165 12.45 1.00 0.89
C SER A 165 13.96 0.93 1.05
N SER A 166 14.58 -0.09 0.43
CA SER A 166 16.01 -0.36 0.58
C SER A 166 16.86 0.81 0.08
N GLY A 167 17.79 1.27 0.92
CA GLY A 167 18.67 2.41 0.65
C GLY A 167 18.05 3.79 0.91
N GLU A 168 16.76 3.85 1.24
CA GLU A 168 16.02 5.10 1.49
C GLU A 168 15.52 5.13 2.94
N TYR A 169 14.45 4.39 3.22
CA TYR A 169 13.92 4.18 4.57
C TYR A 169 13.94 2.69 4.90
N ASP A 170 15.10 2.19 5.30
CA ASP A 170 15.31 0.78 5.66
C ASP A 170 16.09 0.58 6.96
N TYR A 171 16.44 1.66 7.63
CA TYR A 171 17.05 1.64 8.96
C TYR A 171 15.97 1.47 10.03
N SER A 172 16.09 0.45 10.88
CA SER A 172 15.24 0.31 12.07
C SER A 172 16.06 0.62 13.32
N LYS A 173 15.59 1.59 14.11
CA LYS A 173 16.22 1.95 15.39
C LYS A 173 16.11 0.85 16.44
N MET A 174 15.15 -0.06 16.32
CA MET A 174 15.06 -1.26 17.16
C MET A 174 16.24 -2.23 16.97
N GLU A 175 16.90 -2.19 15.81
CA GLU A 175 18.06 -3.04 15.51
C GLU A 175 19.38 -2.38 15.96
N ASP A 176 19.35 -1.09 16.34
CA ASP A 176 20.51 -0.38 16.86
C ASP A 176 20.62 -0.54 18.38
N LEU A 177 21.51 -1.44 18.79
CA LEU A 177 21.82 -1.71 20.21
C LEU A 177 22.43 -0.51 20.95
N SER A 178 22.77 0.58 20.25
CA SER A 178 23.25 1.82 20.84
C SER A 178 22.13 2.80 21.24
N PHE A 179 20.92 2.59 20.73
CA PHE A 179 19.71 3.26 21.19
C PHE A 179 19.23 2.65 22.51
N ASP A 180 18.79 3.50 23.44
CA ASP A 180 18.32 3.06 24.75
C ASP A 180 17.12 2.11 24.58
N ALA A 181 17.19 0.90 25.13
CA ALA A 181 16.15 -0.11 25.02
C ALA A 181 14.81 0.29 25.68
N ALA A 182 14.75 1.47 26.31
CA ALA A 182 13.52 2.13 26.74
C ALA A 182 12.74 2.79 25.59
N VAL A 183 13.33 2.91 24.40
CA VAL A 183 12.68 3.39 23.18
C VAL A 183 11.91 2.24 22.53
N THR A 184 10.94 1.70 23.25
CA THR A 184 10.14 0.54 22.83
C THR A 184 8.99 0.89 21.88
N ASP A 185 8.85 2.18 21.53
CA ASP A 185 7.75 2.71 20.73
C ASP A 185 8.20 3.28 19.36
N GLU A 186 9.51 3.31 19.05
CA GLU A 186 10.03 3.67 17.72
C GLU A 186 9.98 2.46 16.78
N TYR A 187 8.77 2.08 16.38
CA TYR A 187 8.54 1.14 15.28
C TYR A 187 8.71 1.86 13.93
N GLY A 188 9.00 1.09 12.88
CA GLY A 188 9.09 1.59 11.50
C GLY A 188 10.53 1.78 11.01
N TYR A 189 10.64 2.42 9.86
CA TYR A 189 11.90 2.61 9.13
C TYR A 189 12.27 4.08 8.98
N TYR A 190 13.56 4.37 8.99
CA TYR A 190 14.08 5.73 9.11
C TYR A 190 15.04 6.07 7.97
N CYS A 191 15.07 7.36 7.63
CA CYS A 191 15.90 7.92 6.56
C CYS A 191 17.38 8.14 6.96
N ASP A 192 17.76 7.73 8.17
CA ASP A 192 19.01 8.13 8.85
C ASP A 192 20.29 7.82 8.06
N ASN A 193 20.24 6.84 7.15
CA ASN A 193 21.37 6.41 6.33
C ASN A 193 21.39 7.01 4.92
N THR A 194 20.41 7.85 4.56
CA THR A 194 20.38 8.51 3.24
C THR A 194 21.41 9.63 3.16
N ASP A 195 21.96 9.86 1.96
CA ASP A 195 22.91 10.96 1.73
C ASP A 195 22.32 12.31 2.15
N GLY A 196 21.02 12.54 1.89
CA GLY A 196 20.30 13.76 2.29
C GLY A 196 20.33 13.97 3.80
N TYR A 197 19.88 12.95 4.55
CA TYR A 197 19.85 13.00 6.02
C TYR A 197 21.24 13.21 6.62
N VAL A 198 22.25 12.48 6.15
CA VAL A 198 23.62 12.59 6.65
C VAL A 198 24.21 13.98 6.37
N ASN A 199 23.89 14.56 5.21
CA ASN A 199 24.32 15.92 4.88
C ASN A 199 23.66 16.95 5.80
N ASP A 200 22.36 16.85 6.06
CA ASP A 200 21.64 17.76 6.96
C ASP A 200 22.12 17.60 8.42
N SER A 201 22.40 16.37 8.87
CA SER A 201 23.04 16.11 10.16
C SER A 201 24.40 16.79 10.28
N THR A 202 25.25 16.64 9.26
CA THR A 202 26.60 17.23 9.22
C THR A 202 26.57 18.76 9.14
N ALA A 203 25.53 19.31 8.50
CA ALA A 203 25.31 20.75 8.40
C ALA A 203 24.72 21.37 9.68
N ASP A 204 24.44 20.55 10.71
CA ASP A 204 23.83 20.98 11.98
C ASP A 204 22.37 21.45 11.81
N ASN A 205 21.66 20.93 10.79
CA ASN A 205 20.30 21.32 10.43
C ASN A 205 19.22 20.68 11.34
N PHE A 206 19.62 19.89 12.34
CA PHE A 206 18.72 19.25 13.30
C PHE A 206 18.60 20.00 14.63
N GLN A 207 18.77 21.32 14.62
CA GLN A 207 18.58 22.14 15.82
C GLN A 207 17.15 22.04 16.34
N ALA A 208 17.01 22.13 17.67
CA ALA A 208 15.71 22.12 18.32
C ALA A 208 14.77 23.19 17.75
N TYR A 209 13.54 22.79 17.47
CA TYR A 209 12.45 23.66 17.03
C TYR A 209 11.44 23.84 18.17
N SER A 210 10.85 25.03 18.27
CA SER A 210 9.85 25.35 19.29
C SER A 210 8.45 25.12 18.72
N TRP A 211 7.96 23.88 18.81
CA TRP A 211 6.63 23.47 18.35
C TRP A 211 5.51 24.23 19.07
N GLU A 212 4.53 24.72 18.31
CA GLU A 212 3.32 25.37 18.82
C GLU A 212 2.07 24.50 18.61
N TYR A 213 2.01 23.75 17.51
CA TYR A 213 0.80 23.04 17.09
C TYR A 213 0.92 21.53 17.15
N CYS A 214 1.99 20.96 16.58
CA CYS A 214 2.22 19.51 16.64
C CYS A 214 2.61 19.06 18.05
N SER A 215 2.19 17.85 18.41
CA SER A 215 2.60 17.18 19.66
C SER A 215 3.39 15.92 19.32
N ASN A 216 4.37 15.56 20.16
CA ASN A 216 5.20 14.35 19.97
C ASN A 216 5.93 14.28 18.61
N THR A 217 6.22 15.45 18.04
CA THR A 217 6.98 15.61 16.79
C THR A 217 8.33 16.26 17.08
N GLU A 218 9.37 15.76 16.45
CA GLU A 218 10.77 16.15 16.69
C GLU A 218 11.53 16.36 15.37
N VAL A 219 12.47 17.30 15.40
CA VAL A 219 13.44 17.52 14.33
C VAL A 219 14.43 16.35 14.30
N GLY A 220 14.81 15.90 13.11
CA GLY A 220 15.70 14.76 12.90
C GLY A 220 15.00 13.41 12.91
N GLN A 221 13.70 13.36 13.21
CA GLN A 221 12.91 12.13 13.09
C GLN A 221 12.35 11.96 11.67
N THR A 222 12.05 10.71 11.30
CA THR A 222 11.38 10.33 10.04
C THR A 222 9.89 10.13 10.29
N TYR A 223 9.05 10.56 9.37
CA TYR A 223 7.60 10.41 9.40
C TYR A 223 7.06 10.01 8.03
N GLU A 224 6.07 9.13 8.00
CA GLU A 224 5.32 8.81 6.78
C GLU A 224 3.98 9.53 6.79
N MET A 225 3.81 10.45 5.84
CA MET A 225 2.57 11.19 5.60
C MET A 225 1.61 10.34 4.80
N HIS A 226 0.36 10.25 5.25
CA HIS A 226 -0.74 9.61 4.54
C HIS A 226 -1.79 10.63 4.11
N TYR A 227 -2.06 10.65 2.81
CA TYR A 227 -3.17 11.39 2.21
C TYR A 227 -4.24 10.36 1.82
N VAL A 228 -5.32 10.31 2.59
CA VAL A 228 -6.36 9.29 2.45
C VAL A 228 -7.49 9.82 1.59
N TYR A 229 -7.71 9.23 0.43
CA TYR A 229 -8.79 9.57 -0.49
C TYR A 229 -9.83 8.46 -0.50
N SER A 230 -11.11 8.82 -0.46
CA SER A 230 -12.18 7.84 -0.41
C SER A 230 -13.43 8.26 -1.21
N SER A 231 -14.11 7.27 -1.80
CA SER A 231 -15.44 7.45 -2.40
C SER A 231 -16.57 7.44 -1.36
N GLY A 232 -16.24 7.17 -0.10
CA GLY A 232 -17.16 7.20 1.04
C GLY A 232 -17.13 8.51 1.83
N THR A 233 -16.31 9.49 1.44
CA THR A 233 -16.25 10.82 2.07
C THR A 233 -17.46 11.66 1.66
N ALA A 234 -18.04 12.43 2.61
CA ALA A 234 -19.32 13.13 2.40
C ALA A 234 -19.28 14.29 1.40
N ASN A 235 -18.16 14.99 1.27
CA ASN A 235 -17.84 16.08 0.32
C ASN A 235 -16.49 16.71 0.73
N GLU A 236 -16.12 17.84 0.12
CA GLU A 236 -14.91 18.63 0.42
C GLU A 236 -14.77 19.10 1.89
N ASN A 237 -15.86 19.13 2.68
CA ASN A 237 -15.81 19.38 4.13
C ASN A 237 -15.83 18.07 4.95
N GLY A 238 -15.55 16.94 4.30
CA GLY A 238 -15.60 15.60 4.90
C GLY A 238 -14.30 15.13 5.53
N ILE A 239 -13.27 15.99 5.55
CA ILE A 239 -12.02 15.72 6.26
C ILE A 239 -12.31 15.69 7.76
N VAL A 240 -11.96 14.57 8.40
CA VAL A 240 -12.10 14.39 9.85
C VAL A 240 -10.90 13.63 10.40
N ALA A 241 -10.73 13.64 11.72
CA ALA A 241 -9.70 12.86 12.38
C ALA A 241 -9.87 11.35 12.11
N GLY A 242 -8.76 10.66 11.88
CA GLY A 242 -8.70 9.23 11.62
C GLY A 242 -9.49 8.75 10.38
N LEU A 243 -9.70 7.44 10.27
CA LEU A 243 -10.32 6.83 9.08
C LEU A 243 -11.84 6.97 9.00
N GLY A 244 -12.50 7.58 9.99
CA GLY A 244 -13.96 7.67 10.05
C GLY A 244 -14.58 8.38 8.82
N GLY A 245 -13.90 9.41 8.30
CA GLY A 245 -14.34 10.16 7.12
C GLY A 245 -14.42 9.31 5.87
N ALA A 246 -13.53 8.32 5.73
CA ALA A 246 -13.47 7.47 4.55
C ALA A 246 -14.72 6.58 4.40
N PHE A 247 -15.50 6.36 5.47
CA PHE A 247 -16.68 5.49 5.48
C PHE A 247 -17.99 6.24 5.76
N ALA A 248 -17.98 7.58 5.68
CA ALA A 248 -19.10 8.40 6.12
C ALA A 248 -20.41 8.20 5.32
N VAL A 249 -20.30 7.92 4.02
CA VAL A 249 -21.46 7.82 3.10
C VAL A 249 -21.88 6.37 2.85
N HIS A 250 -20.94 5.42 2.85
CA HIS A 250 -21.25 4.00 2.65
C HIS A 250 -20.16 3.08 3.21
N ASN A 251 -20.53 1.81 3.43
CA ASN A 251 -19.72 0.84 4.17
C ASN A 251 -18.67 0.09 3.32
N ASN A 252 -18.63 0.32 2.00
CA ASN A 252 -17.67 -0.34 1.11
C ASN A 252 -17.05 0.68 0.12
N PRO A 253 -16.33 1.69 0.64
CA PRO A 253 -15.65 2.68 -0.17
C PRO A 253 -14.48 2.11 -0.96
N THR A 254 -14.20 2.75 -2.08
CA THR A 254 -12.88 2.71 -2.71
C THR A 254 -11.99 3.65 -1.92
N VAL A 255 -10.87 3.14 -1.40
CA VAL A 255 -9.89 3.92 -0.63
C VAL A 255 -8.54 3.85 -1.31
N THR A 256 -7.95 5.02 -1.54
CA THR A 256 -6.57 5.17 -2.01
C THR A 256 -5.80 5.97 -0.98
N VAL A 257 -4.64 5.47 -0.57
CA VAL A 257 -3.72 6.22 0.29
C VAL A 257 -2.47 6.55 -0.51
N ARG A 258 -2.13 7.84 -0.56
CA ARG A 258 -0.83 8.29 -1.04
C ARG A 258 0.08 8.48 0.16
N ALA A 259 1.22 7.82 0.15
CA ALA A 259 2.20 7.85 1.21
C ALA A 259 3.48 8.58 0.74
N GLN A 260 4.04 9.41 1.59
CA GLN A 260 5.32 10.07 1.34
C GLN A 260 6.13 10.19 2.62
N VAL A 261 7.39 9.82 2.56
CA VAL A 261 8.27 9.74 3.74
C VAL A 261 9.11 11.00 3.83
N TYR A 262 9.11 11.63 4.99
CA TYR A 262 9.81 12.87 5.28
C TYR A 262 10.69 12.74 6.52
N TYR A 263 11.90 13.27 6.52
CA TYR A 263 12.60 13.64 7.75
C TYR A 263 12.55 15.15 7.95
N ILE A 264 12.47 15.56 9.22
CA ILE A 264 12.29 16.97 9.59
C ILE A 264 13.64 17.65 9.83
N VAL A 265 13.87 18.79 9.19
CA VAL A 265 15.01 19.69 9.43
C VAL A 265 14.52 21.01 10.03
N ASN A 266 15.38 21.76 10.71
CA ASN A 266 15.10 23.11 11.18
C ASN A 266 15.81 24.15 10.31
N GLU A 267 15.44 24.19 9.02
CA GLU A 267 16.07 25.03 8.01
C GLU A 267 15.03 25.65 7.05
N ASP A 268 15.07 26.97 6.88
CA ASP A 268 14.14 27.71 6.02
C ASP A 268 14.19 27.27 4.55
N SER A 269 15.33 26.72 4.09
CA SER A 269 15.47 26.22 2.71
C SER A 269 14.66 24.95 2.43
N ALA A 270 14.07 24.35 3.46
CA ALA A 270 13.16 23.21 3.36
C ALA A 270 11.69 23.60 3.62
N ASP A 271 11.38 24.90 3.67
CA ASP A 271 10.00 25.38 3.77
C ASP A 271 9.20 24.93 2.54
N ALA A 272 8.07 24.30 2.81
CA ALA A 272 7.03 23.96 1.85
C ALA A 272 5.76 24.77 2.16
N GLU A 273 5.24 25.45 1.14
CA GLU A 273 3.95 26.15 1.23
C GLU A 273 2.81 25.13 1.27
N ASP A 274 1.81 25.38 2.11
CA ASP A 274 0.62 24.53 2.30
C ASP A 274 0.95 23.04 2.48
N PHE A 275 2.02 22.74 3.23
CA PHE A 275 2.44 21.36 3.51
C PHE A 275 1.31 20.54 4.13
N GLY A 276 1.14 19.30 3.67
CA GLY A 276 0.09 18.38 4.13
C GLY A 276 -1.31 18.59 3.52
N PHE A 277 -1.68 19.81 3.14
CA PHE A 277 -3.03 20.09 2.58
C PHE A 277 -3.05 20.53 1.12
N SER A 278 -1.88 20.81 0.54
CA SER A 278 -1.69 20.88 -0.93
C SER A 278 -1.73 19.50 -1.63
N GLY A 279 -1.90 18.42 -0.85
CA GLY A 279 -1.92 17.05 -1.33
C GLY A 279 -0.53 16.42 -1.39
N TRP A 280 -0.43 15.31 -2.13
CA TRP A 280 0.83 14.58 -2.32
C TRP A 280 1.83 15.46 -3.09
N ASN A 281 3.05 15.66 -2.56
CA ASN A 281 4.01 16.59 -3.17
C ASN A 281 4.69 15.98 -4.38
N THR A 282 3.99 15.98 -5.50
CA THR A 282 4.39 15.35 -6.77
C THR A 282 5.69 15.89 -7.35
N ALA A 283 6.06 17.12 -7.01
CA ALA A 283 7.30 17.74 -7.49
C ALA A 283 8.56 17.10 -6.90
N LEU A 284 8.45 16.43 -5.74
CA LEU A 284 9.56 15.76 -5.06
C LEU A 284 9.69 14.28 -5.47
N ILE A 285 8.66 13.71 -6.11
CA ILE A 285 8.58 12.28 -6.37
C ILE A 285 9.28 11.95 -7.69
N SER A 286 10.42 11.27 -7.59
CA SER A 286 11.14 10.71 -8.73
C SER A 286 10.75 9.27 -9.02
N ASP A 287 10.23 8.56 -8.01
CA ASP A 287 9.96 7.12 -8.07
C ASP A 287 8.96 6.72 -6.99
N ALA A 288 7.77 6.32 -7.44
CA ALA A 288 6.71 5.84 -6.58
C ALA A 288 6.13 4.55 -7.15
N VAL A 289 5.61 3.71 -6.27
CA VAL A 289 4.95 2.46 -6.63
C VAL A 289 3.51 2.45 -6.18
N ALA A 290 2.68 1.71 -6.89
CA ALA A 290 1.34 1.38 -6.48
C ALA A 290 1.17 -0.11 -6.24
N TYR A 291 0.37 -0.46 -5.23
CA TYR A 291 -0.01 -1.85 -4.95
C TYR A 291 -1.34 -1.93 -4.19
N THR A 292 -1.97 -3.10 -4.24
CA THR A 292 -3.17 -3.39 -3.44
C THR A 292 -2.76 -3.85 -2.06
N GLY A 293 -3.33 -3.27 -1.02
CA GLY A 293 -3.04 -3.59 0.36
C GLY A 293 -4.26 -3.40 1.27
N SER A 294 -4.00 -3.00 2.52
CA SER A 294 -5.04 -2.85 3.54
C SER A 294 -4.80 -1.64 4.45
N THR A 295 -5.67 -1.43 5.44
CA THR A 295 -5.39 -0.44 6.51
C THR A 295 -4.34 -0.97 7.48
N THR A 296 -3.55 -0.08 8.06
CA THR A 296 -2.31 -0.39 8.79
C THR A 296 -2.43 -0.36 10.32
N GLY A 297 -3.64 -0.19 10.87
CA GLY A 297 -3.85 -0.07 12.31
C GLY A 297 -3.23 -1.22 13.14
N ARG A 298 -2.69 -0.90 14.32
CA ARG A 298 -1.98 -1.83 15.23
C ARG A 298 -2.79 -3.00 15.80
N SER A 299 -4.11 -3.03 15.58
CA SER A 299 -4.92 -4.21 15.89
C SER A 299 -4.73 -5.35 14.89
N TYR A 300 -4.00 -5.10 13.80
CA TYR A 300 -3.69 -6.08 12.77
C TYR A 300 -2.19 -6.42 12.76
N ASP A 301 -1.89 -7.65 12.39
CA ASP A 301 -0.53 -8.20 12.32
C ASP A 301 -0.45 -9.28 11.22
N ASN A 302 0.50 -10.21 11.34
CA ASN A 302 0.68 -11.32 10.38
C ASN A 302 -0.22 -12.53 10.66
N ASP A 303 -1.10 -12.48 11.67
CA ASP A 303 -2.08 -13.50 12.00
C ASP A 303 -3.52 -12.96 11.83
N VAL A 304 -3.78 -11.76 12.34
CA VAL A 304 -5.06 -11.03 12.27
C VAL A 304 -4.95 -9.89 11.28
N CYS A 305 -5.65 -10.00 10.16
CA CYS A 305 -5.55 -9.08 9.04
C CYS A 305 -6.71 -8.10 8.94
N SER A 306 -6.44 -6.94 8.33
CA SER A 306 -7.47 -5.93 8.10
C SER A 306 -8.47 -6.42 7.04
N PRO A 307 -9.79 -6.23 7.29
CA PRO A 307 -10.83 -6.57 6.32
C PRO A 307 -10.96 -5.54 5.19
N TYR A 308 -10.29 -4.38 5.30
CA TYR A 308 -10.41 -3.29 4.34
C TYR A 308 -9.32 -3.36 3.27
N GLN A 309 -9.72 -3.21 2.01
CA GLN A 309 -8.82 -3.15 0.87
C GLN A 309 -8.50 -1.70 0.55
N VAL A 310 -7.22 -1.39 0.36
CA VAL A 310 -6.71 -0.05 0.08
C VAL A 310 -5.77 -0.12 -1.13
N THR A 311 -5.89 0.83 -2.05
CA THR A 311 -4.86 1.06 -3.07
C THR A 311 -3.80 1.99 -2.49
N TRP A 312 -2.57 1.53 -2.38
CA TRP A 312 -1.47 2.34 -1.86
C TRP A 312 -0.64 2.88 -3.00
N HIS A 313 -0.32 4.18 -2.97
CA HIS A 313 0.76 4.80 -3.76
C HIS A 313 1.84 5.23 -2.78
N VAL A 314 3.08 4.79 -2.96
CA VAL A 314 4.15 5.02 -1.98
C VAL A 314 5.35 5.62 -2.69
N ASP A 315 5.75 6.83 -2.29
CA ASP A 315 7.05 7.41 -2.66
C ASP A 315 8.17 6.55 -2.06
N ARG A 316 9.11 6.11 -2.89
CA ARG A 316 10.18 5.22 -2.46
C ARG A 316 11.39 5.94 -1.91
N HIS A 317 11.41 7.27 -1.99
CA HIS A 317 12.52 8.09 -1.53
C HIS A 317 12.18 8.87 -0.28
N CYS A 318 13.20 9.11 0.54
CA CYS A 318 13.11 10.03 1.66
C CYS A 318 13.14 11.48 1.18
N GLN A 319 12.17 12.26 1.62
CA GLN A 319 12.11 13.70 1.39
C GLN A 319 12.49 14.46 2.65
N ARG A 320 12.84 15.74 2.50
CA ARG A 320 13.10 16.63 3.63
C ARG A 320 12.03 17.71 3.71
N VAL A 321 11.68 18.13 4.91
CA VAL A 321 10.72 19.23 5.16
C VAL A 321 11.14 20.03 6.38
N SER A 322 10.87 21.33 6.39
CA SER A 322 11.15 22.16 7.56
C SER A 322 10.17 21.89 8.71
N ALA A 323 10.67 21.98 9.94
CA ALA A 323 9.86 21.89 11.15
C ALA A 323 8.75 22.94 11.17
N LYS A 324 9.03 24.13 10.61
CA LYS A 324 8.06 25.22 10.47
C LYS A 324 6.90 24.84 9.54
N SER A 325 7.16 24.23 8.39
CA SER A 325 6.10 23.77 7.50
C SER A 325 5.31 22.62 8.10
N PHE A 326 5.97 21.71 8.82
CA PHE A 326 5.31 20.61 9.50
C PHE A 326 4.41 21.10 10.65
N ASP A 327 4.87 22.08 11.44
CA ASP A 327 4.06 22.67 12.52
C ASP A 327 2.86 23.47 11.98
N ALA A 328 3.05 24.17 10.86
CA ALA A 328 1.95 24.85 10.15
C ALA A 328 0.88 23.85 9.65
N MET A 329 1.26 22.64 9.23
CA MET A 329 0.29 21.59 8.91
C MET A 329 -0.56 21.20 10.13
N CYS A 330 0.05 21.03 11.31
CA CYS A 330 -0.70 20.74 12.54
C CYS A 330 -1.62 21.90 12.96
N MET A 331 -1.26 23.15 12.66
CA MET A 331 -2.17 24.30 12.83
C MET A 331 -3.43 24.12 11.97
N GLU A 332 -3.27 23.76 10.69
CA GLU A 332 -4.40 23.54 9.78
C GLU A 332 -5.24 22.31 10.19
N MET A 333 -4.61 21.24 10.67
CA MET A 333 -5.32 20.09 11.26
C MET A 333 -6.23 20.54 12.42
N LYS A 334 -5.76 21.41 13.32
CA LYS A 334 -6.60 21.97 14.41
C LYS A 334 -7.76 22.81 13.88
N ASN A 335 -7.53 23.61 12.84
CA ASN A 335 -8.59 24.39 12.19
C ASN A 335 -9.70 23.48 11.60
N LEU A 336 -9.35 22.25 11.23
CA LEU A 336 -10.25 21.22 10.71
C LEU A 336 -10.77 20.25 11.78
N ASN A 337 -10.57 20.53 13.08
CA ASN A 337 -10.95 19.65 14.18
C ASN A 337 -10.32 18.24 14.10
N MET A 338 -9.09 18.16 13.60
CA MET A 338 -8.29 16.94 13.51
C MET A 338 -7.26 16.86 14.65
N ASP A 339 -7.64 17.25 15.87
CA ASP A 339 -6.72 17.32 17.02
C ASP A 339 -5.98 16.00 17.27
N ASP A 340 -6.67 14.85 17.10
CA ASP A 340 -6.10 13.51 17.28
C ASP A 340 -5.05 13.14 16.22
N ASP A 341 -4.98 13.86 15.09
CA ASP A 341 -3.98 13.69 14.03
C ASP A 341 -2.86 14.75 14.11
N THR A 342 -2.84 15.59 15.14
CA THR A 342 -1.75 16.57 15.37
C THR A 342 -0.53 15.97 16.05
N GLU A 343 -0.53 14.66 16.28
CA GLU A 343 0.59 13.86 16.76
C GLU A 343 0.80 12.63 15.87
N PRO A 344 2.03 12.09 15.78
CA PRO A 344 2.28 10.93 14.96
C PRO A 344 1.57 9.69 15.49
N HIS A 345 0.95 8.95 14.59
CA HIS A 345 0.49 7.59 14.87
C HIS A 345 1.66 6.62 14.95
N THR A 346 1.50 5.57 15.74
CA THR A 346 2.48 4.49 15.79
C THR A 346 2.40 3.61 14.54
N THR A 347 3.52 3.08 14.11
CA THR A 347 3.61 2.11 13.01
C THR A 347 3.46 0.67 13.53
N ARG A 348 3.39 -0.30 12.62
CA ARG A 348 3.40 -1.74 12.93
C ARG A 348 4.42 -2.49 12.07
N ASP A 349 4.69 -3.74 12.43
CA ASP A 349 5.57 -4.62 11.64
C ASP A 349 5.08 -4.78 10.20
N LEU A 350 6.03 -4.91 9.27
CA LEU A 350 5.73 -5.27 7.89
C LEU A 350 4.94 -6.57 7.81
N VAL A 351 4.02 -6.61 6.85
CA VAL A 351 3.39 -7.87 6.48
C VAL A 351 4.39 -8.74 5.74
N SER A 352 4.41 -10.02 6.08
CA SER A 352 5.28 -11.01 5.44
C SER A 352 5.01 -11.09 3.94
N ALA A 353 5.98 -11.61 3.19
CA ALA A 353 5.83 -11.81 1.75
C ALA A 353 4.57 -12.62 1.41
N SER A 354 4.18 -13.59 2.25
CA SER A 354 2.98 -14.43 2.08
C SER A 354 1.67 -13.65 2.06
N TYR A 355 1.61 -12.46 2.67
CA TYR A 355 0.42 -11.61 2.74
C TYR A 355 0.60 -10.27 2.02
N SER A 356 1.81 -9.99 1.51
CA SER A 356 2.10 -8.85 0.65
C SER A 356 1.59 -9.07 -0.77
N SER A 357 1.13 -8.00 -1.44
CA SER A 357 0.74 -8.06 -2.85
C SER A 357 1.90 -8.50 -3.73
N SER A 358 1.65 -9.50 -4.57
CA SER A 358 2.55 -9.94 -5.64
C SER A 358 2.59 -9.00 -6.84
N VAL A 359 1.66 -8.04 -6.91
CA VAL A 359 1.60 -7.02 -7.94
C VAL A 359 2.02 -5.69 -7.33
N GLN A 360 3.06 -5.11 -7.89
CA GLN A 360 3.54 -3.76 -7.60
C GLN A 360 3.88 -3.10 -8.94
N LYS A 361 3.41 -1.89 -9.14
CA LYS A 361 3.60 -1.13 -10.37
C LYS A 361 4.35 0.15 -10.06
N THR A 362 5.45 0.41 -10.75
CA THR A 362 6.04 1.75 -10.76
C THR A 362 5.10 2.71 -11.48
N LEU A 363 4.75 3.81 -10.82
CA LEU A 363 3.87 4.84 -11.36
C LEU A 363 4.59 5.67 -12.44
N THR A 364 3.86 6.06 -13.48
CA THR A 364 4.39 7.03 -14.46
C THR A 364 4.32 8.46 -13.91
N THR A 365 5.01 9.39 -14.54
CA THR A 365 4.94 10.82 -14.19
C THR A 365 3.50 11.36 -14.24
N GLU A 366 2.69 10.91 -15.21
CA GLU A 366 1.28 11.28 -15.31
C GLU A 366 0.45 10.74 -14.14
N GLU A 367 0.72 9.50 -13.72
CA GLU A 367 0.02 8.86 -12.59
C GLU A 367 0.43 9.48 -11.26
N ILE A 368 1.69 9.91 -11.14
CA ILE A 368 2.18 10.67 -9.99
C ILE A 368 1.47 12.03 -9.92
N GLY A 369 1.48 12.78 -11.03
CA GLY A 369 0.98 14.15 -11.12
C GLY A 369 -0.53 14.31 -10.97
N TYR A 370 -1.29 13.20 -10.95
CA TYR A 370 -2.73 13.23 -10.75
C TYR A 370 -3.10 13.32 -9.26
N ASP A 371 -4.12 14.10 -8.90
CA ASP A 371 -4.70 14.16 -7.55
C ASP A 371 -6.04 13.40 -7.54
N PRO A 372 -6.18 12.27 -6.78
CA PRO A 372 -7.26 11.29 -6.84
C PRO A 372 -8.71 11.75 -6.96
#